data_AF-A0A414JCE3-F1
#
_entry.id   AF-A0A414JCE3-F1
#
_cell.length_a   1.000
_cell.length_b   1.000
_cell.length_c   1.000
_cell.angle_alpha   90.00
_cell.angle_beta   90.00
_cell.angle_gamma   90.00
#
_symmetry.space_group_name_H-M   'P 1'
#
loop_
_entity.id
_entity.type
_entity.pdbx_description
1 polymer ?
#
loop_
_entity_poly.entity_id
_entity_poly.type
_entity_poly.pdbx_seq_one_letter_code
_entity_poly.pdbx_strand_id
1 'polypeptide(L)'
;MGKKKLNITMCAMVFAIMLVIVSGRTAVYADSTEGRPEVAETTVATVTRTVKKGLVREKDGYHYYIKGKTIKNKWKKIKGRYYWFKSDGVAARNGACKVKGTYYVFDSLARKLTPGKTKAVRIQNRTYLVDKKGKAVKGWKKLGNKVYYASKTGKCAVNQTVDGIRLNKNGYATSTKALCKAAARRFISLHTTSKMSKRQKLRACFNQIIWYNRFVGNMDPTPAEFKKKTWVYKYALQMFQNGLTGNCYGISSSVAAVAKELGYQPYVITIPDGHSFVMIDGLYYDNMYGTLFGASSRPAYTVQYKIKF
;
A
#
# COMPACT_ATOMS: atom_id res chain seq x y z
N MET A 1 40.29 3.36 17.10
CA MET A 1 40.23 2.38 16.00
C MET A 1 39.95 0.99 16.58
N GLY A 2 38.78 0.41 16.29
CA GLY A 2 38.41 -0.92 16.78
C GLY A 2 37.25 -1.47 15.97
N LYS A 3 37.56 -2.16 14.86
CA LYS A 3 36.55 -2.81 14.01
C LYS A 3 36.28 -4.22 14.55
N LYS A 4 35.15 -4.44 15.22
CA LYS A 4 34.62 -5.78 15.48
C LYS A 4 34.02 -6.32 14.17
N LYS A 5 34.64 -7.36 13.60
CA LYS A 5 34.09 -8.16 12.50
C LYS A 5 32.98 -9.05 13.06
N LEU A 6 31.79 -8.97 12.45
CA LEU A 6 30.65 -9.84 12.75
C LEU A 6 30.69 -11.03 11.79
N ASN A 7 31.00 -12.22 12.32
CA ASN A 7 30.93 -13.47 11.56
C ASN A 7 29.46 -13.90 11.43
N ILE A 8 28.97 -13.98 10.19
CA ILE A 8 27.66 -14.56 9.86
C ILE A 8 27.91 -15.99 9.39
N THR A 9 27.61 -16.95 10.26
CA THR A 9 27.60 -18.38 9.93
C THR A 9 26.39 -18.65 9.03
N MET A 10 26.63 -19.00 7.77
CA MET A 10 25.61 -19.34 6.79
C MET A 10 25.37 -20.86 6.85
N CYS A 11 24.30 -21.31 7.50
CA CYS A 11 23.88 -22.71 7.45
C CYS A 11 23.30 -23.02 6.06
N ALA A 12 24.08 -23.69 5.22
CA ALA A 12 23.63 -24.31 3.98
C ALA A 12 23.04 -25.71 4.31
N MET A 13 21.73 -25.88 4.16
CA MET A 13 21.12 -27.21 4.12
C MET A 13 21.28 -27.77 2.71
N VAL A 14 22.17 -28.74 2.55
CA VAL A 14 22.29 -29.57 1.35
C VAL A 14 21.24 -30.69 1.46
N PHE A 15 20.31 -30.74 0.51
CA PHE A 15 19.44 -31.91 0.30
C PHE A 15 19.98 -32.69 -0.90
N ALA A 16 20.51 -33.88 -0.63
CA ALA A 16 20.94 -34.83 -1.65
C ALA A 16 19.73 -35.38 -2.41
N ILE A 17 19.77 -35.30 -3.74
CA ILE A 17 18.83 -35.94 -4.66
C ILE A 17 19.54 -37.19 -5.17
N MET A 18 19.13 -38.37 -4.69
CA MET A 18 19.52 -39.66 -5.28
C MET A 18 18.65 -39.89 -6.53
N LEU A 19 19.28 -39.82 -7.69
CA LEU A 19 18.70 -40.16 -8.99
C LEU A 19 19.18 -41.57 -9.35
N VAL A 20 18.31 -42.58 -9.20
CA VAL A 20 18.61 -43.93 -9.66
C VAL A 20 18.18 -44.04 -11.12
N ILE A 21 19.16 -44.07 -12.02
CA ILE A 21 18.97 -44.42 -13.43
C ILE A 21 19.23 -45.93 -13.53
N VAL A 22 18.19 -46.72 -13.77
CA VAL A 22 18.35 -48.11 -14.21
C VAL A 22 18.23 -48.12 -15.73
N SER A 23 19.37 -48.23 -16.41
CA SER A 23 19.43 -48.56 -17.83
C SER A 23 19.47 -50.08 -17.99
N GLY A 24 18.36 -50.69 -18.42
CA GLY A 24 18.32 -52.09 -18.82
C GLY A 24 18.99 -52.27 -20.19
N ARG A 25 20.02 -53.12 -20.26
CA ARG A 25 20.57 -53.66 -21.51
C ARG A 25 19.77 -54.91 -21.90
N THR A 26 19.38 -54.97 -23.16
CA THR A 26 18.86 -56.18 -23.81
C THR A 26 20.00 -57.14 -24.12
N ALA A 27 19.86 -58.40 -23.73
CA ALA A 27 20.62 -59.50 -24.32
C ALA A 27 19.60 -60.57 -24.75
N VAL A 28 19.60 -60.81 -26.06
CA VAL A 28 18.87 -61.87 -26.76
C VAL A 28 19.64 -63.16 -26.53
N TYR A 29 18.95 -64.21 -26.09
CA TYR A 29 19.29 -65.59 -26.42
C TYR A 29 17.99 -66.32 -26.71
N ALA A 30 17.91 -66.87 -27.92
CA ALA A 30 16.92 -67.86 -28.30
C ALA A 30 17.43 -69.22 -27.84
N ASP A 31 16.60 -69.97 -27.13
CA ASP A 31 16.62 -71.43 -27.23
C ASP A 31 15.21 -71.97 -26.99
N SER A 32 14.88 -72.94 -27.81
CA SER A 32 13.60 -73.64 -27.95
C SER A 32 13.48 -74.76 -26.94
N THR A 33 12.34 -74.91 -26.29
CA THR A 33 11.74 -76.22 -25.97
C THR A 33 10.28 -76.06 -25.55
N GLU A 34 9.44 -76.95 -26.07
CA GLU A 34 8.00 -77.06 -25.84
C GLU A 34 7.69 -77.60 -24.44
N GLY A 35 6.58 -77.15 -23.83
CA GLY A 35 5.99 -77.87 -22.69
C GLY A 35 4.99 -77.10 -21.83
N ARG A 36 3.70 -77.47 -21.98
CA ARG A 36 2.59 -77.41 -20.99
C ARG A 36 1.87 -76.05 -20.77
N PRO A 37 0.52 -76.01 -20.82
CA PRO A 37 -0.22 -74.81 -20.43
C PRO A 37 -0.31 -74.74 -18.90
N GLU A 38 0.42 -73.80 -18.31
CA GLU A 38 0.23 -73.36 -16.92
C GLU A 38 -0.87 -72.30 -16.91
N VAL A 39 -1.93 -72.55 -16.14
CA VAL A 39 -3.05 -71.63 -15.98
C VAL A 39 -2.55 -70.39 -15.25
N ALA A 40 -2.34 -69.31 -15.99
CA ALA A 40 -1.98 -68.02 -15.41
C ALA A 40 -3.15 -67.46 -14.59
N GLU A 41 -3.10 -67.66 -13.27
CA GLU A 41 -3.90 -66.89 -12.32
C GLU A 41 -3.56 -65.40 -12.50
N THR A 42 -4.48 -64.69 -13.16
CA THR A 42 -4.41 -63.24 -13.31
C THR A 42 -4.67 -62.62 -11.94
N THR A 43 -3.61 -62.37 -11.18
CA THR A 43 -3.68 -61.58 -9.96
C THR A 43 -4.04 -60.14 -10.34
N VAL A 44 -5.31 -59.78 -10.12
CA VAL A 44 -5.79 -58.41 -10.26
C VAL A 44 -5.09 -57.57 -9.19
N ALA A 45 -4.04 -56.84 -9.60
CA ALA A 45 -3.35 -55.89 -8.74
C ALA A 45 -4.35 -54.82 -8.28
N THR A 46 -4.82 -54.94 -7.04
CA THR A 46 -5.69 -53.96 -6.39
C THR A 46 -4.93 -52.64 -6.25
N VAL A 47 -5.11 -51.72 -7.20
CA VAL A 47 -4.62 -50.34 -7.11
C VAL A 47 -5.38 -49.66 -5.97
N THR A 48 -4.83 -49.72 -4.76
CA THR A 48 -5.33 -48.95 -3.62
C THR A 48 -5.06 -47.47 -3.87
N ARG A 49 -6.01 -46.78 -4.53
CA ARG A 49 -5.98 -45.32 -4.70
C ARG A 49 -5.99 -44.68 -3.32
N THR A 50 -4.84 -44.16 -2.89
CA THR A 50 -4.73 -43.41 -1.64
C THR A 50 -5.65 -42.18 -1.72
N VAL A 51 -6.72 -42.19 -0.91
CA VAL A 51 -7.70 -41.10 -0.90
C VAL A 51 -7.05 -39.86 -0.29
N LYS A 52 -6.78 -38.84 -1.12
CA LYS A 52 -6.20 -37.57 -0.67
C LYS A 52 -7.07 -36.94 0.45
N LYS A 53 -6.42 -36.43 1.50
CA LYS A 53 -7.06 -35.78 2.65
C LYS A 53 -6.22 -34.60 3.13
N GLY A 54 -6.88 -33.52 3.54
CA GLY A 54 -6.21 -32.35 4.11
C GLY A 54 -5.58 -31.44 3.04
N LEU A 55 -4.63 -30.60 3.46
CA LEU A 55 -3.94 -29.64 2.60
C LEU A 55 -2.83 -30.36 1.82
N VAL A 56 -2.94 -30.36 0.49
CA VAL A 56 -1.99 -31.03 -0.42
C VAL A 56 -1.44 -30.00 -1.39
N ARG A 57 -0.13 -30.04 -1.67
CA ARG A 57 0.49 -29.22 -2.72
C ARG A 57 0.56 -30.04 -4.01
N GLU A 58 -0.08 -29.53 -5.05
CA GLU A 58 -0.08 -30.10 -6.39
C GLU A 58 0.67 -29.18 -7.36
N LYS A 59 0.70 -29.54 -8.65
CA LYS A 59 1.44 -28.80 -9.69
C LYS A 59 0.93 -27.36 -9.85
N ASP A 60 -0.37 -27.15 -9.74
CA ASP A 60 -1.05 -25.86 -9.93
C ASP A 60 -1.10 -25.01 -8.64
N GLY A 61 -1.12 -25.64 -7.47
CA GLY A 61 -1.07 -24.97 -6.17
C GLY A 61 -1.50 -25.84 -5.01
N TYR A 62 -2.00 -25.21 -3.94
CA TYR A 62 -2.49 -25.93 -2.77
C TYR A 62 -3.97 -26.24 -2.91
N HIS A 63 -4.36 -27.48 -2.66
CA HIS A 63 -5.75 -27.96 -2.60
C HIS A 63 -6.07 -28.45 -1.19
N TYR A 64 -7.35 -28.52 -0.85
CA TYR A 64 -7.77 -29.15 0.41
C TYR A 64 -8.85 -30.18 0.18
N TYR A 65 -8.51 -31.44 0.49
CA TYR A 65 -9.33 -32.60 0.22
C TYR A 65 -10.11 -33.06 1.45
N ILE A 66 -11.40 -33.34 1.26
CA ILE A 66 -12.28 -34.02 2.21
C ILE A 66 -12.85 -35.24 1.47
N LYS A 67 -12.56 -36.44 1.95
CA LYS A 67 -12.98 -37.71 1.31
C LYS A 67 -12.64 -37.74 -0.19
N GLY A 68 -11.41 -37.36 -0.54
CA GLY A 68 -10.93 -37.35 -1.93
C GLY A 68 -11.46 -36.22 -2.82
N LYS A 69 -12.38 -35.37 -2.34
CA LYS A 69 -12.92 -34.22 -3.10
C LYS A 69 -12.32 -32.90 -2.61
N THR A 70 -11.91 -32.03 -3.53
CA THR A 70 -11.37 -30.69 -3.20
C THR A 70 -12.49 -29.73 -2.79
N ILE A 71 -12.25 -28.91 -1.78
CA ILE A 71 -13.20 -27.85 -1.39
C ILE A 71 -13.03 -26.62 -2.30
N LYS A 72 -14.14 -25.93 -2.57
CA LYS A 72 -14.20 -24.78 -3.48
C LYS A 72 -14.94 -23.62 -2.83
N ASN A 73 -14.58 -22.39 -3.21
CA ASN A 73 -15.19 -21.14 -2.73
C ASN A 73 -15.34 -21.07 -1.19
N LYS A 74 -14.32 -21.53 -0.44
CA LYS A 74 -14.43 -21.69 1.01
C LYS A 74 -13.17 -21.27 1.75
N TRP A 75 -13.36 -20.61 2.89
CA TRP A 75 -12.30 -20.39 3.87
C TRP A 75 -12.04 -21.68 4.64
N LYS A 76 -10.76 -21.99 4.87
CA LYS A 76 -10.37 -23.04 5.82
C LYS A 76 -9.28 -22.53 6.74
N LYS A 77 -9.46 -22.77 8.04
CA LYS A 77 -8.41 -22.59 9.06
C LYS A 77 -7.67 -23.90 9.22
N ILE A 78 -6.35 -23.87 9.06
CA ILE A 78 -5.46 -25.04 9.13
C ILE A 78 -4.25 -24.63 9.96
N LYS A 79 -4.01 -25.30 11.10
CA LYS A 79 -2.92 -24.99 12.04
C LYS A 79 -2.83 -23.48 12.34
N GLY A 80 -3.96 -22.86 12.67
CA GLY A 80 -4.03 -21.42 12.99
C GLY A 80 -3.97 -20.46 11.79
N ARG A 81 -3.72 -20.93 10.57
CA ARG A 81 -3.61 -20.10 9.36
C ARG A 81 -4.84 -20.22 8.48
N TYR A 82 -5.23 -19.13 7.82
CA TYR A 82 -6.39 -19.09 6.95
C TYR A 82 -5.99 -19.22 5.48
N TYR A 83 -6.73 -20.05 4.75
CA TYR A 83 -6.61 -20.29 3.32
C TYR A 83 -7.96 -20.04 2.66
N TRP A 84 -7.95 -19.50 1.44
CA TRP A 84 -9.14 -19.36 0.61
C TRP A 84 -9.00 -20.24 -0.62
N PHE A 85 -9.86 -21.24 -0.76
CA PHE A 85 -9.93 -22.08 -1.95
C PHE A 85 -10.90 -21.44 -2.94
N LYS A 86 -10.40 -21.16 -4.15
CA LYS A 86 -11.17 -20.50 -5.21
C LYS A 86 -12.18 -21.47 -5.84
N SER A 87 -12.87 -21.05 -6.90
CA SER A 87 -13.84 -21.88 -7.63
C SER A 87 -13.21 -23.11 -8.31
N ASP A 88 -11.93 -23.00 -8.71
CA ASP A 88 -11.14 -24.11 -9.27
C ASP A 88 -10.64 -25.10 -8.20
N GLY A 89 -10.82 -24.80 -6.90
CA GLY A 89 -10.32 -25.62 -5.79
C GLY A 89 -8.88 -25.31 -5.38
N VAL A 90 -8.17 -24.45 -6.11
CA VAL A 90 -6.81 -24.02 -5.79
C VAL A 90 -6.85 -22.89 -4.76
N ALA A 91 -5.96 -22.95 -3.77
CA ALA A 91 -5.82 -21.90 -2.78
C ALA A 91 -5.26 -20.61 -3.39
N ALA A 92 -5.82 -19.46 -2.99
CA ALA A 92 -5.27 -18.15 -3.32
C ALA A 92 -3.85 -17.98 -2.77
N ARG A 93 -2.93 -17.49 -3.61
CA ARG A 93 -1.50 -17.32 -3.28
C ARG A 93 -0.87 -16.15 -4.04
N ASN A 94 0.32 -15.74 -3.62
CA ASN A 94 1.17 -14.77 -4.32
C ASN A 94 0.54 -13.37 -4.55
N GLY A 95 -0.31 -12.91 -3.63
CA GLY A 95 -0.93 -11.60 -3.72
C GLY A 95 -2.40 -11.57 -3.35
N ALA A 96 -3.13 -10.64 -3.94
CA ALA A 96 -4.51 -10.35 -3.57
C ALA A 96 -5.51 -11.28 -4.27
N CYS A 97 -6.51 -11.75 -3.53
CA CYS A 97 -7.68 -12.45 -4.05
C CYS A 97 -8.96 -11.79 -3.52
N LYS A 98 -9.96 -11.63 -4.40
CA LYS A 98 -11.27 -11.05 -4.04
C LYS A 98 -12.16 -12.14 -3.45
N VAL A 99 -12.64 -11.92 -2.23
CA VAL A 99 -13.55 -12.80 -1.50
C VAL A 99 -14.74 -11.99 -1.03
N LYS A 100 -15.95 -12.29 -1.54
CA LYS A 100 -17.19 -11.57 -1.22
C LYS A 100 -17.03 -10.04 -1.21
N GLY A 101 -16.48 -9.49 -2.31
CA GLY A 101 -16.26 -8.04 -2.46
C GLY A 101 -14.98 -7.49 -1.83
N THR A 102 -14.31 -8.21 -0.92
CA THR A 102 -13.11 -7.74 -0.22
C THR A 102 -11.84 -8.40 -0.77
N TYR A 103 -10.80 -7.62 -1.05
CA TYR A 103 -9.48 -8.18 -1.39
C TYR A 103 -8.71 -8.57 -0.13
N TYR A 104 -8.25 -9.81 -0.06
CA TYR A 104 -7.34 -10.33 0.97
C TYR A 104 -6.00 -10.69 0.33
N VAL A 105 -4.90 -10.51 1.06
CA VAL A 105 -3.56 -10.77 0.53
C VAL A 105 -2.98 -12.06 1.10
N PHE A 106 -2.42 -12.89 0.23
CA PHE A 106 -1.90 -14.22 0.51
C PHE A 106 -0.41 -14.32 0.17
N ASP A 107 0.36 -15.00 1.00
CA ASP A 107 1.78 -15.24 0.75
C ASP A 107 2.02 -16.37 -0.29
N SER A 108 3.29 -16.74 -0.48
CA SER A 108 3.68 -17.80 -1.41
C SER A 108 3.25 -19.20 -1.00
N LEU A 109 2.93 -19.39 0.29
CA LEU A 109 2.42 -20.62 0.87
C LEU A 109 0.88 -20.64 0.96
N ALA A 110 0.21 -19.74 0.22
CA ALA A 110 -1.25 -19.59 0.19
C ALA A 110 -1.90 -19.19 1.52
N ARG A 111 -1.11 -18.67 2.48
CA ARG A 111 -1.63 -18.24 3.78
C ARG A 111 -2.08 -16.79 3.69
N LYS A 112 -3.30 -16.50 4.15
CA LYS A 112 -3.79 -15.13 4.32
C LYS A 112 -2.89 -14.39 5.32
N LEU A 113 -2.39 -13.23 4.92
CA LEU A 113 -1.58 -12.38 5.77
C LEU A 113 -2.40 -11.82 6.94
N THR A 114 -1.78 -11.70 8.12
CA THR A 114 -2.34 -11.05 9.32
C THR A 114 -1.22 -10.35 10.09
N PRO A 115 -0.72 -9.20 9.60
CA PRO A 115 0.50 -8.56 10.12
C PRO A 115 0.37 -7.86 11.49
N GLY A 116 -0.81 -7.92 12.14
CA GLY A 116 -1.10 -7.29 13.44
C GLY A 116 -1.30 -5.76 13.39
N LYS A 117 -0.63 -5.08 12.47
CA LYS A 117 -0.83 -3.66 12.14
C LYS A 117 -0.76 -3.46 10.62
N THR A 118 -1.21 -2.29 10.13
CA THR A 118 -1.07 -2.00 8.70
C THR A 118 0.41 -1.99 8.31
N LYS A 119 0.79 -2.76 7.30
CA LYS A 119 2.17 -2.88 6.83
C LYS A 119 2.24 -2.93 5.30
N ALA A 120 3.38 -2.51 4.76
CA ALA A 120 3.81 -2.86 3.42
C ALA A 120 4.52 -4.21 3.48
N VAL A 121 4.02 -5.21 2.76
CA VAL A 121 4.57 -6.57 2.73
C VAL A 121 5.02 -6.90 1.32
N ARG A 122 6.28 -7.33 1.18
CA ARG A 122 6.82 -7.78 -0.10
C ARG A 122 6.50 -9.27 -0.29
N ILE A 123 5.86 -9.59 -1.40
CA ILE A 123 5.51 -10.95 -1.81
C ILE A 123 6.07 -11.11 -3.22
N GLN A 124 7.08 -11.97 -3.35
CA GLN A 124 7.89 -12.07 -4.56
C GLN A 124 8.42 -10.67 -4.94
N ASN A 125 8.19 -10.22 -6.18
CA ASN A 125 8.65 -8.92 -6.68
C ASN A 125 7.63 -7.78 -6.52
N ARG A 126 6.58 -7.97 -5.71
CA ARG A 126 5.48 -7.01 -5.55
C ARG A 126 5.32 -6.63 -4.09
N THR A 127 5.12 -5.33 -3.83
CA THR A 127 4.77 -4.82 -2.49
C THR A 127 3.25 -4.65 -2.39
N TYR A 128 2.66 -5.09 -1.28
CA TYR A 128 1.24 -4.91 -0.98
C TYR A 128 1.05 -4.15 0.33
N LEU A 129 0.12 -3.21 0.39
CA LEU A 129 -0.38 -2.67 1.64
C LEU A 129 -1.49 -3.56 2.20
N VAL A 130 -1.31 -4.00 3.43
CA VAL A 130 -2.21 -4.95 4.10
C VAL A 130 -2.55 -4.43 5.49
N ASP A 131 -3.84 -4.43 5.83
CA ASP A 131 -4.31 -4.05 7.16
C ASP A 131 -4.05 -5.16 8.20
N LYS A 132 -4.37 -4.87 9.47
CA LYS A 132 -4.17 -5.84 10.57
C LYS A 132 -4.91 -7.17 10.38
N LYS A 133 -6.04 -7.17 9.65
CA LYS A 133 -6.91 -8.33 9.42
C LYS A 133 -6.60 -9.06 8.10
N GLY A 134 -5.62 -8.59 7.33
CA GLY A 134 -5.24 -9.18 6.05
C GLY A 134 -5.95 -8.62 4.83
N LYS A 135 -6.76 -7.56 5.00
CA LYS A 135 -7.43 -6.90 3.87
C LYS A 135 -6.43 -6.01 3.14
N ALA A 136 -6.56 -5.94 1.83
CA ALA A 136 -5.81 -5.01 1.01
C ALA A 136 -6.19 -3.56 1.35
N VAL A 137 -5.19 -2.69 1.49
CA VAL A 137 -5.38 -1.25 1.69
C VAL A 137 -5.14 -0.55 0.37
N LYS A 138 -6.11 0.26 -0.07
CA LYS A 138 -6.04 1.05 -1.30
C LYS A 138 -5.73 2.53 -1.02
N GLY A 139 -5.23 3.22 -2.03
CA GLY A 139 -4.93 4.65 -2.01
C GLY A 139 -3.63 5.01 -1.30
N TRP A 140 -3.50 6.29 -0.96
CA TRP A 140 -2.33 6.86 -0.29
C TRP A 140 -2.25 6.46 1.19
N LYS A 141 -1.10 5.96 1.64
CA LYS A 141 -0.87 5.56 3.03
C LYS A 141 0.55 5.88 3.50
N LYS A 142 0.67 6.59 4.63
CA LYS A 142 1.94 6.80 5.33
C LYS A 142 2.20 5.67 6.32
N LEU A 143 3.40 5.11 6.31
CA LEU A 143 3.94 4.14 7.26
C LEU A 143 5.35 4.59 7.68
N GLY A 144 5.51 5.05 8.92
CA GLY A 144 6.74 5.74 9.32
C GLY A 144 6.98 6.98 8.45
N ASN A 145 8.21 7.20 7.97
CA ASN A 145 8.53 8.30 7.05
C ASN A 145 8.31 7.96 5.55
N LYS A 146 7.60 6.88 5.25
CA LYS A 146 7.39 6.38 3.87
C LYS A 146 5.92 6.52 3.49
N VAL A 147 5.66 7.07 2.30
CA VAL A 147 4.31 7.26 1.75
C VAL A 147 4.14 6.38 0.51
N TYR A 148 3.15 5.51 0.54
CA TYR A 148 2.83 4.54 -0.51
C TYR A 148 1.54 4.93 -1.20
N TYR A 149 1.38 4.51 -2.46
CA TYR A 149 0.10 4.48 -3.16
C TYR A 149 -0.19 3.04 -3.61
N ALA A 150 -1.38 2.54 -3.27
CA ALA A 150 -1.80 1.19 -3.63
C ALA A 150 -3.10 1.17 -4.43
N SER A 151 -3.20 0.27 -5.39
CA SER A 151 -4.42 0.01 -6.15
C SER A 151 -5.50 -0.67 -5.30
N LYS A 152 -6.68 -0.95 -5.88
CA LYS A 152 -7.79 -1.66 -5.20
C LYS A 152 -7.40 -3.04 -4.65
N THR A 153 -6.39 -3.67 -5.21
CA THR A 153 -5.85 -4.97 -4.77
C THR A 153 -4.82 -4.84 -3.66
N GLY A 154 -4.47 -3.61 -3.25
CA GLY A 154 -3.41 -3.33 -2.29
C GLY A 154 -2.01 -3.37 -2.90
N LYS A 155 -1.86 -3.75 -4.17
CA LYS A 155 -0.56 -3.71 -4.86
C LYS A 155 -0.07 -2.27 -4.97
N CYS A 156 1.13 -2.00 -4.45
CA CYS A 156 1.76 -0.69 -4.49
C CYS A 156 2.24 -0.35 -5.89
N ALA A 157 2.05 0.91 -6.28
CA ALA A 157 2.73 1.51 -7.42
C ALA A 157 4.24 1.58 -7.13
N VAL A 158 5.05 1.24 -8.12
CA VAL A 158 6.52 1.28 -8.06
C VAL A 158 7.05 1.97 -9.31
N ASN A 159 8.20 2.64 -9.19
CA ASN A 159 8.90 3.29 -10.30
C ASN A 159 8.04 4.21 -11.19
N GLN A 160 7.06 4.90 -10.61
CA GLN A 160 6.12 5.73 -11.36
C GLN A 160 5.71 6.96 -10.56
N THR A 161 5.17 7.95 -11.25
CA THR A 161 4.59 9.16 -10.65
C THR A 161 3.09 9.00 -10.55
N VAL A 162 2.54 9.23 -9.35
CA VAL A 162 1.09 9.27 -9.09
C VAL A 162 0.78 10.60 -8.41
N ASP A 163 -0.20 11.35 -8.92
CA ASP A 163 -0.59 12.67 -8.39
C ASP A 163 0.59 13.64 -8.21
N GLY A 164 1.55 13.62 -9.15
CA GLY A 164 2.75 14.46 -9.10
C GLY A 164 3.77 14.06 -8.01
N ILE A 165 3.67 12.84 -7.45
CA ILE A 165 4.61 12.27 -6.49
C ILE A 165 5.28 11.03 -7.09
N ARG A 166 6.61 11.05 -7.21
CA ARG A 166 7.41 9.92 -7.72
C ARG A 166 7.63 8.87 -6.63
N LEU A 167 7.15 7.64 -6.85
CA LEU A 167 7.40 6.48 -5.99
C LEU A 167 8.61 5.70 -6.48
N ASN A 168 9.52 5.31 -5.58
CA ASN A 168 10.77 4.62 -5.93
C ASN A 168 10.57 3.12 -6.26
N LYS A 169 11.68 2.39 -6.46
CA LYS A 169 11.68 0.93 -6.74
C LYS A 169 11.05 0.07 -5.65
N ASN A 170 11.00 0.57 -4.43
CA ASN A 170 10.40 -0.08 -3.28
C ASN A 170 8.92 0.29 -3.09
N GLY A 171 8.39 1.22 -3.90
CA GLY A 171 6.99 1.61 -3.95
C GLY A 171 6.57 2.72 -2.99
N TYR A 172 7.53 3.48 -2.45
CA TYR A 172 7.26 4.61 -1.57
C TYR A 172 7.97 5.88 -2.01
N ALA A 173 7.45 7.02 -1.54
CA ALA A 173 8.09 8.33 -1.55
C ALA A 173 8.40 8.78 -0.12
N THR A 174 9.43 9.61 0.01
CA THR A 174 9.85 10.28 1.25
C THR A 174 9.92 11.80 1.06
N SER A 175 9.51 12.32 -0.10
CA SER A 175 9.55 13.74 -0.40
C SER A 175 8.60 14.54 0.48
N THR A 176 8.93 15.80 0.73
CA THR A 176 8.11 16.73 1.51
C THR A 176 6.68 16.82 0.97
N LYS A 177 6.52 16.85 -0.36
CA LYS A 177 5.20 16.82 -1.02
C LYS A 177 4.37 15.58 -0.66
N ALA A 178 4.99 14.40 -0.63
CA ALA A 178 4.30 13.16 -0.26
C ALA A 178 3.91 13.14 1.22
N LEU A 179 4.81 13.60 2.09
CA LEU A 179 4.56 13.69 3.53
C LEU A 179 3.46 14.73 3.84
N CYS A 180 3.49 15.88 3.19
CA CYS A 180 2.46 16.92 3.25
C CYS A 180 1.09 16.37 2.85
N LYS A 181 1.01 15.68 1.70
CA LYS A 181 -0.22 14.99 1.24
C LYS A 181 -0.77 14.05 2.32
N ALA A 182 0.08 13.20 2.89
CA ALA A 182 -0.35 12.28 3.94
C ALA A 182 -0.82 13.01 5.22
N ALA A 183 -0.15 14.10 5.59
CA ALA A 183 -0.51 14.93 6.74
C ALA A 183 -1.86 15.64 6.54
N ALA A 184 -2.08 16.26 5.38
CA ALA A 184 -3.35 16.91 5.03
C ALA A 184 -4.51 15.92 5.03
N ARG A 185 -4.35 14.73 4.44
CA ARG A 185 -5.38 13.67 4.48
C ARG A 185 -5.70 13.21 5.90
N ARG A 186 -4.70 13.12 6.77
CA ARG A 186 -4.89 12.81 8.19
C ARG A 186 -5.66 13.94 8.88
N PHE A 187 -5.26 15.19 8.65
CA PHE A 187 -5.92 16.36 9.22
C PHE A 187 -7.40 16.42 8.82
N ILE A 188 -7.73 16.22 7.54
CA ILE A 188 -9.11 16.11 7.06
C ILE A 188 -9.86 15.00 7.79
N SER A 189 -9.26 13.82 7.96
CA SER A 189 -9.94 12.70 8.63
C SER A 189 -10.21 12.92 10.12
N LEU A 190 -9.44 13.77 10.79
CA LEU A 190 -9.61 14.09 12.21
C LEU A 190 -10.71 15.13 12.45
N HIS A 191 -10.97 16.00 11.48
CA HIS A 191 -11.86 17.16 11.66
C HIS A 191 -13.10 17.11 10.77
N THR A 192 -13.35 15.99 10.09
CA THR A 192 -14.50 15.86 9.18
C THR A 192 -15.09 14.45 9.20
N THR A 193 -16.30 14.32 8.65
CA THR A 193 -16.98 13.02 8.53
C THR A 193 -17.33 12.69 7.07
N SER A 194 -17.69 11.45 6.79
CA SER A 194 -18.12 11.02 5.45
C SER A 194 -19.40 11.69 4.98
N LYS A 195 -20.27 12.17 5.91
CA LYS A 195 -21.54 12.84 5.60
C LYS A 195 -21.36 14.28 5.10
N MET A 196 -20.21 14.91 5.37
CA MET A 196 -19.92 16.28 4.94
C MET A 196 -19.59 16.36 3.43
N SER A 197 -20.18 17.35 2.75
CA SER A 197 -19.81 17.76 1.40
C SER A 197 -18.36 18.27 1.33
N LYS A 198 -17.80 18.39 0.12
CA LYS A 198 -16.45 18.95 -0.07
C LYS A 198 -16.30 20.35 0.53
N ARG A 199 -17.31 21.22 0.40
CA ARG A 199 -17.28 22.58 0.94
C ARG A 199 -17.37 22.59 2.46
N GLN A 200 -18.22 21.75 3.05
CA GLN A 200 -18.31 21.61 4.51
C GLN A 200 -17.00 21.09 5.11
N LYS A 201 -16.35 20.11 4.47
CA LYS A 201 -15.02 19.63 4.88
C LYS A 201 -13.98 20.73 4.82
N LEU A 202 -13.98 21.49 3.73
CA LEU A 202 -13.06 22.62 3.57
C LEU A 202 -13.30 23.66 4.66
N ARG A 203 -14.55 24.02 4.96
CA ARG A 203 -14.91 24.96 6.04
C ARG A 203 -14.47 24.47 7.41
N ALA A 204 -14.77 23.22 7.74
CA ALA A 204 -14.39 22.64 9.03
C ALA A 204 -12.88 22.66 9.21
N CYS A 205 -12.11 22.18 8.22
CA CYS A 205 -10.65 22.21 8.29
C CYS A 205 -10.08 23.63 8.29
N PHE A 206 -10.66 24.55 7.52
CA PHE A 206 -10.25 25.96 7.52
C PHE A 206 -10.43 26.57 8.91
N ASN A 207 -11.62 26.45 9.51
CA ASN A 207 -11.88 26.95 10.86
C ASN A 207 -10.90 26.34 11.88
N GLN A 208 -10.60 25.05 11.78
CA GLN A 208 -9.61 24.40 12.64
C GLN A 208 -8.21 24.98 12.48
N ILE A 209 -7.78 25.26 11.25
CA ILE A 209 -6.49 25.89 10.97
C ILE A 209 -6.45 27.32 11.54
N ILE A 210 -7.50 28.12 11.35
CA ILE A 210 -7.53 29.52 11.80
C ILE A 210 -7.64 29.63 13.33
N TRP A 211 -8.62 28.97 13.94
CA TRP A 211 -8.93 29.15 15.36
C TRP A 211 -7.89 28.58 16.31
N TYR A 212 -7.20 27.51 15.91
CA TYR A 212 -6.18 26.86 16.74
C TYR A 212 -4.75 27.18 16.29
N ASN A 213 -4.57 28.13 15.37
CA ASN A 213 -3.24 28.58 15.00
C ASN A 213 -2.56 29.29 16.19
N ARG A 214 -1.31 28.91 16.44
CA ARG A 214 -0.40 29.67 17.30
C ARG A 214 0.47 30.52 16.39
N PHE A 215 0.13 31.80 16.26
CA PHE A 215 0.81 32.68 15.32
C PHE A 215 2.25 32.98 15.77
N VAL A 216 3.20 32.83 14.84
CA VAL A 216 4.61 33.13 15.06
C VAL A 216 5.16 33.84 13.83
N GLY A 217 5.38 35.16 13.95
CA GLY A 217 5.69 36.04 12.81
C GLY A 217 6.99 35.71 12.07
N ASN A 218 8.03 35.28 12.77
CA ASN A 218 9.37 35.04 12.21
C ASN A 218 9.56 33.65 11.56
N MET A 219 8.47 33.02 11.12
CA MET A 219 8.49 31.70 10.47
C MET A 219 8.31 31.80 8.95
N ASP A 220 8.97 32.77 8.33
CA ASP A 220 8.88 32.99 6.88
C ASP A 220 9.69 31.96 6.09
N PRO A 221 9.30 31.66 4.83
CA PRO A 221 10.20 31.03 3.88
C PRO A 221 11.48 31.86 3.70
N THR A 222 12.63 31.20 3.66
CA THR A 222 13.87 31.92 3.34
C THR A 222 13.81 32.49 1.92
N PRO A 223 14.61 33.53 1.58
CA PRO A 223 14.65 34.07 0.22
C PRO A 223 14.92 33.01 -0.86
N ALA A 224 15.77 32.02 -0.55
CA ALA A 224 16.06 30.89 -1.44
C ALA A 224 14.86 29.93 -1.60
N GLU A 225 14.09 29.72 -0.53
CA GLU A 225 12.89 28.88 -0.55
C GLU A 225 11.76 29.55 -1.34
N PHE A 226 11.53 30.85 -1.15
CA PHE A 226 10.55 31.63 -1.91
C PHE A 226 10.70 31.44 -3.42
N LYS A 227 11.94 31.55 -3.93
CA LYS A 227 12.25 31.37 -5.36
C LYS A 227 11.86 29.99 -5.89
N LYS A 228 11.99 28.94 -5.07
CA LYS A 228 11.69 27.55 -5.48
C LYS A 228 10.19 27.23 -5.52
N LYS A 229 9.33 28.03 -4.88
CA LYS A 229 7.85 27.87 -4.80
C LYS A 229 7.35 26.55 -4.19
N THR A 230 8.20 25.54 -4.00
CA THR A 230 7.88 24.26 -3.34
C THR A 230 7.79 24.37 -1.83
N TRP A 231 8.14 25.52 -1.26
CA TRP A 231 8.08 25.81 0.17
C TRP A 231 6.67 25.57 0.73
N VAL A 232 5.62 25.79 -0.05
CA VAL A 232 4.22 25.56 0.37
C VAL A 232 4.00 24.15 0.94
N TYR A 233 4.67 23.12 0.43
CA TYR A 233 4.56 21.77 0.98
C TYR A 233 5.29 21.62 2.33
N LYS A 234 6.43 22.29 2.51
CA LYS A 234 7.21 22.29 3.75
C LYS A 234 6.41 22.94 4.87
N TYR A 235 5.91 24.15 4.63
CA TYR A 235 5.20 24.94 5.65
C TYR A 235 3.84 24.32 6.01
N ALA A 236 3.10 23.74 5.04
CA ALA A 236 1.91 22.94 5.35
C ALA A 236 2.25 21.71 6.20
N LEU A 237 3.29 20.96 5.83
CA LEU A 237 3.71 19.77 6.58
C LEU A 237 4.11 20.12 8.02
N GLN A 238 4.87 21.21 8.19
CA GLN A 238 5.31 21.72 9.48
C GLN A 238 4.10 22.08 10.37
N MET A 239 3.15 22.85 9.85
CA MET A 239 1.90 23.21 10.56
C MET A 239 1.15 21.97 11.06
N PHE A 240 1.01 20.92 10.23
CA PHE A 240 0.35 19.68 10.65
C PHE A 240 1.16 18.83 11.65
N GLN A 241 2.45 19.14 11.86
CA GLN A 241 3.33 18.40 12.76
C GLN A 241 3.57 19.10 14.10
N ASN A 242 3.45 20.43 14.15
CA ASN A 242 3.79 21.25 15.32
C ASN A 242 2.55 21.90 15.99
N GLY A 243 1.37 21.31 15.80
CA GLY A 243 0.13 21.81 16.41
C GLY A 243 -0.33 23.14 15.84
N LEU A 244 -0.25 23.32 14.51
CA LEU A 244 -0.67 24.53 13.79
C LEU A 244 0.08 25.80 14.21
N THR A 245 1.36 25.68 14.56
CA THR A 245 2.21 26.82 14.93
C THR A 245 2.93 27.38 13.70
N GLY A 246 2.73 28.66 13.40
CA GLY A 246 3.30 29.33 12.23
C GLY A 246 2.53 30.59 11.84
N ASN A 247 2.95 31.25 10.76
CA ASN A 247 2.35 32.50 10.27
C ASN A 247 1.45 32.30 9.03
N CYS A 248 1.12 33.38 8.33
CA CYS A 248 0.28 33.42 7.13
C CYS A 248 0.76 32.45 6.03
N TYR A 249 2.07 32.27 5.83
CA TYR A 249 2.63 31.30 4.88
C TYR A 249 2.30 29.86 5.28
N GLY A 250 2.38 29.53 6.58
CA GLY A 250 1.97 28.25 7.12
C GLY A 250 0.47 28.01 7.01
N ILE A 251 -0.33 29.00 7.38
CA ILE A 251 -1.80 28.94 7.34
C ILE A 251 -2.28 28.71 5.90
N SER A 252 -1.89 29.58 4.97
CA SER A 252 -2.29 29.49 3.56
C SER A 252 -1.82 28.18 2.92
N SER A 253 -0.59 27.76 3.20
CA SER A 253 -0.08 26.45 2.76
C SER A 253 -0.93 25.28 3.26
N SER A 254 -1.35 25.32 4.53
CA SER A 254 -2.17 24.26 5.15
C SER A 254 -3.58 24.22 4.56
N VAL A 255 -4.19 25.39 4.34
CA VAL A 255 -5.50 25.51 3.68
C VAL A 255 -5.44 24.98 2.25
N ALA A 256 -4.40 25.35 1.50
CA ALA A 256 -4.19 24.83 0.14
C ALA A 256 -3.95 23.31 0.13
N ALA A 257 -3.20 22.77 1.08
CA ALA A 257 -3.00 21.31 1.21
C ALA A 257 -4.32 20.57 1.45
N VAL A 258 -5.16 21.08 2.34
CA VAL A 258 -6.50 20.53 2.60
C VAL A 258 -7.38 20.62 1.35
N ALA A 259 -7.45 21.79 0.73
CA ALA A 259 -8.27 22.01 -0.46
C ALA A 259 -7.87 21.07 -1.60
N LYS A 260 -6.56 20.88 -1.83
CA LYS A 260 -6.05 19.95 -2.84
C LYS A 260 -6.52 18.51 -2.58
N GLU A 261 -6.45 18.04 -1.34
CA GLU A 261 -6.87 16.68 -0.98
C GLU A 261 -8.39 16.47 -1.00
N LEU A 262 -9.18 17.55 -0.89
CA LEU A 262 -10.63 17.54 -1.10
C LEU A 262 -11.03 17.61 -2.59
N GLY A 263 -10.04 17.79 -3.48
CA GLY A 263 -10.23 17.77 -4.93
C GLY A 263 -10.42 19.15 -5.57
N TYR A 264 -10.10 20.23 -4.85
CA TYR A 264 -10.06 21.58 -5.43
C TYR A 264 -8.71 21.86 -6.12
N GLN A 265 -8.61 22.99 -6.83
CA GLN A 265 -7.37 23.49 -7.44
C GLN A 265 -6.90 24.79 -6.75
N PRO A 266 -6.36 24.71 -5.53
CA PRO A 266 -5.94 25.89 -4.78
C PRO A 266 -4.65 26.50 -5.34
N TYR A 267 -4.60 27.83 -5.27
CA TYR A 267 -3.38 28.62 -5.44
C TYR A 267 -3.03 29.30 -4.12
N VAL A 268 -1.77 29.21 -3.71
CA VAL A 268 -1.22 30.06 -2.66
C VAL A 268 -0.74 31.35 -3.31
N ILE A 269 -1.24 32.49 -2.81
CA ILE A 269 -0.89 33.82 -3.30
C ILE A 269 -0.03 34.50 -2.24
N THR A 270 1.12 35.03 -2.63
CA THR A 270 1.95 35.87 -1.77
C THR A 270 1.97 37.29 -2.30
N ILE A 271 2.11 38.25 -1.39
CA ILE A 271 2.15 39.67 -1.70
C ILE A 271 3.40 40.32 -1.07
N PRO A 272 3.94 41.42 -1.64
CA PRO A 272 5.26 41.95 -1.26
C PRO A 272 5.40 42.44 0.18
N ASP A 273 4.30 42.78 0.85
CA ASP A 273 4.26 43.27 2.24
C ASP A 273 4.43 42.16 3.29
N GLY A 274 4.64 40.91 2.86
CA GLY A 274 4.89 39.79 3.78
C GLY A 274 3.64 38.97 4.13
N HIS A 275 2.58 39.00 3.31
CA HIS A 275 1.37 38.21 3.54
C HIS A 275 1.12 37.12 2.49
N SER A 276 0.41 36.07 2.89
CA SER A 276 0.03 34.94 2.03
C SER A 276 -1.36 34.40 2.35
N PHE A 277 -2.14 34.14 1.30
CA PHE A 277 -3.52 33.64 1.37
C PHE A 277 -3.81 32.60 0.27
N VAL A 278 -5.01 32.04 0.24
CA VAL A 278 -5.40 31.01 -0.74
C VAL A 278 -6.52 31.51 -1.65
N MET A 279 -6.41 31.18 -2.93
CA MET A 279 -7.51 31.29 -3.89
C MET A 279 -7.96 29.90 -4.35
N ILE A 280 -9.28 29.67 -4.38
CA ILE A 280 -9.90 28.45 -4.91
C ILE A 280 -11.06 28.88 -5.79
N ASP A 281 -11.03 28.49 -7.07
CA ASP A 281 -12.10 28.73 -8.03
C ASP A 281 -12.57 30.21 -8.08
N GLY A 282 -11.62 31.14 -7.99
CA GLY A 282 -11.88 32.59 -8.01
C GLY A 282 -12.26 33.20 -6.65
N LEU A 283 -12.45 32.39 -5.61
CA LEU A 283 -12.82 32.85 -4.27
C LEU A 283 -11.61 32.92 -3.32
N TYR A 284 -11.69 33.82 -2.36
CA TYR A 284 -10.61 34.14 -1.41
C TYR A 284 -10.76 33.45 -0.05
N TYR A 285 -9.65 32.96 0.47
CA TYR A 285 -9.52 32.31 1.77
C TYR A 285 -8.30 32.88 2.50
N ASP A 286 -8.55 33.68 3.53
CA ASP A 286 -7.54 34.54 4.17
C ASP A 286 -7.76 34.55 5.69
N ASN A 287 -6.69 34.59 6.47
CA ASN A 287 -6.75 34.71 7.92
C ASN A 287 -6.78 36.17 8.40
N MET A 288 -6.57 37.13 7.51
CA MET A 288 -6.66 38.56 7.78
C MET A 288 -8.04 39.11 7.37
N TYR A 289 -8.30 40.38 7.72
CA TYR A 289 -9.51 41.13 7.32
C TYR A 289 -10.84 40.50 7.78
N GLY A 290 -10.91 40.08 9.04
CA GLY A 290 -12.12 39.43 9.58
C GLY A 290 -12.28 37.96 9.20
N THR A 291 -11.21 37.30 8.73
CA THR A 291 -11.18 35.92 8.25
C THR A 291 -12.11 35.68 7.06
N LEU A 292 -11.53 35.53 5.87
CA LEU A 292 -12.28 35.30 4.65
C LEU A 292 -12.41 33.79 4.38
N PHE A 293 -13.64 33.31 4.16
CA PHE A 293 -13.90 31.95 3.70
C PHE A 293 -14.78 31.97 2.44
N GLY A 294 -14.14 31.85 1.28
CA GLY A 294 -14.83 31.86 0.00
C GLY A 294 -15.43 33.23 -0.34
N ALA A 295 -14.73 34.31 0.01
CA ALA A 295 -15.17 35.67 -0.31
C ALA A 295 -14.99 35.95 -1.81
N SER A 296 -15.90 36.73 -2.39
CA SER A 296 -15.83 37.17 -3.80
C SER A 296 -14.83 38.30 -4.02
N SER A 297 -14.43 39.00 -2.95
CA SER A 297 -13.48 40.11 -2.99
C SER A 297 -12.60 40.13 -1.75
N ARG A 298 -11.48 40.86 -1.83
CA ARG A 298 -10.59 41.25 -0.74
C ARG A 298 -10.01 42.64 -1.04
N PRO A 299 -9.40 43.35 -0.08
CA PRO A 299 -8.70 44.61 -0.35
C PRO A 299 -7.70 44.48 -1.50
N ALA A 300 -7.49 45.56 -2.26
CA ALA A 300 -6.60 45.58 -3.42
C ALA A 300 -5.18 45.13 -3.04
N TYR A 301 -4.51 44.40 -3.94
CA TYR A 301 -3.20 43.81 -3.67
C TYR A 301 -2.38 43.60 -4.95
N THR A 302 -1.06 43.60 -4.81
CA THR A 302 -0.13 43.23 -5.88
C THR A 302 0.37 41.80 -5.67
N VAL A 303 0.25 40.94 -6.68
CA VAL A 303 0.76 39.57 -6.60
C VAL A 303 2.28 39.57 -6.70
N GLN A 304 2.95 39.00 -5.71
CA GLN A 304 4.36 38.64 -5.81
C GLN A 304 4.51 37.24 -6.41
N TYR A 305 3.80 36.25 -5.88
CA TYR A 305 3.75 34.90 -6.44
C TYR A 305 2.34 34.31 -6.43
N LYS A 306 2.01 33.57 -7.49
CA LYS A 306 0.82 32.72 -7.59
C LYS A 306 1.28 31.28 -7.77
N ILE A 307 1.16 30.47 -6.72
CA ILE A 307 1.73 29.12 -6.65
C ILE A 307 0.60 28.10 -6.70
N LYS A 308 0.57 27.25 -7.73
CA LYS A 308 -0.35 26.11 -7.81
C LYS A 308 0.08 25.02 -6.84
N PHE A 309 -0.82 24.57 -5.98
CA PHE A 309 -0.54 23.53 -4.99
C PHE A 309 -0.68 22.10 -5.54
#